data_AF-A0A497MII5-F1
#
_entry.id   AF-A0A497MII5-F1
#
_cell.length_a   1.000
_cell.length_b   1.000
_cell.length_c   1.000
_cell.angle_alpha   90.00
_cell.angle_beta   90.00
_cell.angle_gamma   90.00
#
_symmetry.space_group_name_H-M   'P 1'
#
loop_
_entity.id
_entity.type
_entity.pdbx_description
1 polymer ?
#
loop_
_entity_poly.entity_id
_entity_poly.type
_entity_poly.pdbx_seq_one_letter_code
_entity_poly.pdbx_strand_id
1 'polypeptide(L)'
;DSRVEGAAMRMRRHEKELFEKCVNAQMKGDSARAALYANECAEARKMSKIVLGAQLALEKAILRLETVHQLGETAAAIIPVARILKAVQKDLAGVIPEVSYEIGVISDEIGKMVVEVGEATGMVVDMEAASEEAKKILEEASAVAEQRLKEKLPELPTIPTPDTSTPTPGH
;
A
#
# COMPACT_ATOMS: atom_id res chain seq x y z
N ASP A 1 -0.87 24.22 12.62
CA ASP A 1 -1.63 22.98 12.92
C ASP A 1 -1.95 22.25 11.64
N SER A 2 -1.64 20.96 11.60
CA SER A 2 -1.91 20.13 10.42
C SER A 2 -3.42 19.97 10.21
N ARG A 3 -3.88 19.77 8.97
CA ARG A 3 -5.31 19.56 8.68
C ARG A 3 -5.88 18.37 9.46
N VAL A 4 -5.06 17.34 9.66
CA VAL A 4 -5.36 16.13 10.45
C VAL A 4 -5.58 16.47 11.93
N GLU A 5 -4.71 17.31 12.49
CA GLU A 5 -4.81 17.76 13.88
C GLU A 5 -6.07 18.62 14.13
N GLY A 6 -6.38 19.52 13.19
CA GLY A 6 -7.63 20.28 13.23
C GLY A 6 -8.86 19.37 13.21
N ALA A 7 -8.82 18.29 12.41
CA ALA A 7 -9.90 17.31 12.38
C ALA A 7 -9.99 16.48 13.67
N ALA A 8 -8.86 16.08 14.26
CA ALA A 8 -8.80 15.39 15.53
C ALA A 8 -9.45 16.21 16.65
N MET A 9 -9.13 17.50 16.73
CA MET A 9 -9.74 18.41 17.72
C MET A 9 -11.25 18.54 17.54
N ARG A 10 -11.74 18.66 16.29
CA ARG A 10 -13.18 18.71 16.01
C ARG A 10 -13.88 17.42 16.43
N MET A 11 -13.31 16.27 16.10
CA MET A 11 -13.87 14.96 16.45
C MET A 11 -13.96 14.76 17.96
N ARG A 12 -12.90 15.12 18.69
CA ARG A 12 -12.87 15.04 20.16
C ARG A 12 -13.87 15.99 20.83
N ARG A 13 -14.07 17.18 20.26
CA ARG A 13 -15.11 18.12 20.74
C ARG A 13 -16.50 17.53 20.54
N HIS A 14 -16.77 17.00 19.35
CA HIS A 14 -18.04 16.38 19.03
C HIS A 14 -18.36 15.17 19.92
N GLU A 15 -17.36 14.30 20.16
CA GLU A 15 -17.46 13.18 21.10
C GLU A 15 -17.91 13.67 22.49
N LYS A 16 -17.27 14.71 23.01
CA LYS A 16 -17.57 15.26 24.34
C LYS A 16 -19.00 15.80 24.41
N GLU A 17 -19.42 16.54 23.39
CA GLU A 17 -20.78 17.08 23.30
C GLU A 17 -21.85 15.96 23.26
N LEU A 18 -21.63 14.90 22.48
CA LEU A 18 -22.55 13.76 22.42
C LEU A 18 -22.61 13.00 23.74
N PHE A 19 -21.46 12.84 24.41
CA PHE A 19 -21.40 12.21 25.72
C PHE A 19 -22.18 13.02 26.78
N GLU A 20 -22.02 14.35 26.81
CA GLU A 20 -22.77 15.22 27.71
C GLU A 20 -24.29 15.17 27.43
N LYS A 21 -24.69 15.14 26.15
CA LYS A 21 -26.10 14.96 25.76
C LYS A 21 -26.65 13.60 26.21
N CYS A 22 -25.86 12.53 26.08
CA CYS A 22 -26.20 11.20 26.56
C CYS A 22 -26.44 11.20 28.07
N VAL A 23 -25.52 11.78 28.85
CA VAL A 23 -25.65 11.88 30.33
C VAL A 23 -26.92 12.66 30.70
N ASN A 24 -27.16 13.80 30.04
CA ASN A 24 -28.35 14.61 30.30
C ASN A 24 -29.66 13.89 29.97
N ALA A 25 -29.70 13.10 28.90
CA ALA A 25 -30.87 12.29 28.55
C ALA A 25 -31.09 11.18 29.59
N GLN A 26 -30.02 10.52 30.04
CA GLN A 26 -30.07 9.51 31.09
C GLN A 26 -30.64 10.07 32.41
N MET A 27 -30.19 11.27 32.81
CA MET A 27 -30.67 11.94 34.03
C MET A 27 -32.15 12.32 33.96
N LYS A 28 -32.69 12.56 32.77
CA LYS A 28 -34.10 12.89 32.53
C LYS A 28 -34.99 11.65 32.36
N GLY A 29 -34.42 10.44 32.41
CA GLY A 29 -35.13 9.19 32.15
C GLY A 29 -35.53 9.00 30.69
N ASP A 30 -34.97 9.77 29.76
CA ASP A 30 -35.25 9.66 28.32
C ASP A 30 -34.33 8.59 27.69
N SER A 31 -34.66 7.32 27.92
CA SER A 31 -33.83 6.19 27.49
C SER A 31 -33.64 6.11 25.98
N ALA A 32 -34.64 6.53 25.19
CA ALA A 32 -34.55 6.53 23.73
C ALA A 32 -33.50 7.53 23.24
N ARG A 33 -33.51 8.77 23.75
CA ARG A 33 -32.47 9.75 23.41
C ARG A 33 -31.10 9.39 23.97
N ALA A 34 -31.05 8.81 25.18
CA ALA A 34 -29.79 8.34 25.74
C ALA A 34 -29.13 7.28 24.84
N ALA A 35 -29.89 6.29 24.37
CA ALA A 35 -29.40 5.27 23.44
C ALA A 35 -28.92 5.87 22.10
N LEU A 36 -29.68 6.82 21.53
CA LEU A 36 -29.28 7.51 20.31
C LEU A 36 -27.93 8.24 20.48
N TYR A 37 -27.80 9.09 21.51
CA TYR A 37 -26.56 9.83 21.74
C TYR A 37 -25.37 8.91 22.08
N ALA A 38 -25.61 7.77 22.75
CA ALA A 38 -24.58 6.79 23.03
C ALA A 38 -24.03 6.15 21.74
N ASN A 39 -24.90 5.77 20.80
CA ASN A 39 -24.50 5.21 19.51
C ASN A 39 -23.67 6.22 18.68
N GLU A 40 -24.14 7.46 18.59
CA GLU A 40 -23.40 8.51 17.88
C GLU A 40 -22.04 8.80 18.56
N CYS A 41 -22.00 8.79 19.90
CA CYS A 41 -20.75 8.95 20.65
C CYS A 41 -19.77 7.80 20.36
N ALA A 42 -20.26 6.56 20.23
CA ALA A 42 -19.44 5.42 19.89
C ALA A 42 -18.83 5.54 18.48
N GLU A 43 -19.61 5.98 17.49
CA GLU A 43 -19.10 6.22 16.14
C GLU A 43 -18.11 7.40 16.11
N ALA A 44 -18.41 8.50 16.81
CA ALA A 44 -17.47 9.61 16.95
C ALA A 44 -16.12 9.17 17.58
N ARG A 45 -16.16 8.30 18.61
CA ARG A 45 -14.94 7.71 19.21
C ARG A 45 -14.16 6.85 18.22
N LYS A 46 -14.84 6.06 17.41
CA LYS A 46 -14.22 5.24 16.36
C LYS A 46 -13.51 6.12 15.33
N MET A 47 -14.17 7.17 14.86
CA MET A 47 -13.59 8.14 13.94
C MET A 47 -12.39 8.86 14.57
N SER A 48 -12.48 9.31 15.83
CA SER A 48 -11.37 9.93 16.57
C SER A 48 -10.14 9.01 16.65
N LYS A 49 -10.33 7.71 16.89
CA LYS A 49 -9.24 6.73 16.93
C LYS A 49 -8.55 6.59 15.58
N ILE A 50 -9.32 6.57 14.49
CA ILE A 50 -8.78 6.51 13.13
C ILE A 50 -7.91 7.74 12.86
N VAL A 51 -8.39 8.95 13.17
CA VAL A 51 -7.63 10.19 12.95
C VAL A 51 -6.35 10.21 13.79
N LEU A 52 -6.41 9.82 15.07
CA LEU A 52 -5.22 9.77 15.92
C LEU A 52 -4.20 8.74 15.42
N GLY A 53 -4.66 7.56 15.01
CA GLY A 53 -3.81 6.53 14.42
C GLY A 53 -3.10 7.02 13.16
N ALA A 54 -3.83 7.73 12.29
CA ALA A 54 -3.28 8.36 11.10
C ALA A 54 -2.18 9.39 11.45
N GLN A 55 -2.39 10.24 12.46
CA GLN A 55 -1.36 11.19 12.91
C GLN A 55 -0.06 10.48 13.32
N LEU A 56 -0.15 9.48 14.20
CA LEU A 56 1.02 8.73 14.67
C LEU A 56 1.74 7.99 13.54
N ALA A 57 0.97 7.43 12.59
CA ALA A 57 1.52 6.76 11.43
C ALA A 57 2.27 7.74 10.50
N LEU A 58 1.74 8.95 10.29
CA LEU A 58 2.40 10.00 9.53
C LEU A 58 3.67 10.51 10.23
N GLU A 59 3.64 10.72 11.55
CA GLU A 59 4.83 11.07 12.33
C GLU A 59 5.93 10.00 12.19
N LYS A 60 5.55 8.72 12.29
CA LYS A 60 6.48 7.61 12.08
C LYS A 60 7.06 7.61 10.66
N ALA A 61 6.25 7.90 9.65
CA ALA A 61 6.70 8.00 8.25
C ALA A 61 7.72 9.14 8.08
N ILE A 62 7.47 10.30 8.67
CA ILE A 62 8.38 11.45 8.64
C ILE A 62 9.72 11.09 9.28
N LEU A 63 9.72 10.55 10.51
CA LEU A 63 10.95 10.15 11.21
C LEU A 63 11.77 9.12 10.41
N ARG A 64 11.09 8.21 9.71
CA ARG A 64 11.77 7.23 8.86
C ARG A 64 12.41 7.90 7.64
N LEU A 65 11.72 8.81 6.97
CA LEU A 65 12.27 9.56 5.84
C LEU A 65 13.47 10.43 6.27
N GLU A 66 13.39 11.05 7.45
CA GLU A 66 14.51 11.80 8.04
C GLU A 66 15.73 10.89 8.26
N THR A 67 15.51 9.68 8.80
CA THR A 67 16.59 8.69 9.00
C THR A 67 17.21 8.27 7.67
N VAL A 68 16.40 7.98 6.65
CA VAL A 68 16.86 7.62 5.30
C VAL A 68 17.72 8.75 4.73
N HIS A 69 17.27 10.00 4.88
CA HIS A 69 18.00 11.17 4.41
C HIS A 69 19.33 11.38 5.16
N GLN A 70 19.32 11.31 6.49
CA GLN A 70 20.49 11.59 7.33
C GLN A 70 21.58 10.51 7.23
N LEU A 71 21.18 9.24 7.16
CA LEU A 71 22.10 8.10 7.17
C LEU A 71 22.43 7.59 5.77
N GLY A 72 21.85 8.18 4.72
CA GLY A 72 22.04 7.74 3.35
C GLY A 72 21.60 6.30 3.12
N GLU A 73 20.53 5.87 3.80
CA GLU A 73 20.02 4.50 3.65
C GLU A 73 19.55 4.26 2.20
N THR A 74 19.68 3.02 1.73
CA THR A 74 19.24 2.63 0.37
C THR A 74 17.75 2.90 0.17
N ALA A 75 17.30 3.11 -1.07
CA ALA A 75 15.88 3.34 -1.36
C ALA A 75 14.94 2.19 -0.97
N ALA A 76 15.46 0.99 -0.73
CA ALA A 76 14.69 -0.08 -0.08
C ALA A 76 14.07 0.34 1.25
N ALA A 77 14.70 1.28 1.96
CA ALA A 77 14.22 1.83 3.23
C ALA A 77 13.01 2.75 3.10
N ILE A 78 12.68 3.20 1.87
CA ILE A 78 11.54 4.07 1.56
C ILE A 78 10.26 3.24 1.33
N ILE A 79 10.39 1.98 0.90
CA ILE A 79 9.24 1.09 0.63
C ILE A 79 8.27 0.98 1.82
N PRO A 80 8.72 0.80 3.08
CA PRO A 80 7.82 0.77 4.23
C PRO A 80 7.06 2.08 4.45
N VAL A 81 7.65 3.23 4.07
CA VAL A 81 7.00 4.54 4.16
C VAL A 81 5.83 4.62 3.18
N ALA A 82 6.04 4.21 1.93
CA ALA A 82 4.98 4.16 0.92
C ALA A 82 3.79 3.31 1.36
N ARG A 83 4.05 2.17 2.03
CA ARG A 83 2.98 1.31 2.61
C ARG A 83 2.22 2.00 3.73
N ILE A 84 2.93 2.69 4.63
CA ILE A 84 2.30 3.46 5.71
C ILE A 84 1.37 4.54 5.14
N LEU A 85 1.84 5.30 4.14
CA LEU A 85 1.02 6.36 3.55
C LEU A 85 -0.23 5.81 2.85
N LYS A 86 -0.13 4.69 2.12
CA LYS A 86 -1.30 4.01 1.52
C LYS A 86 -2.31 3.54 2.57
N ALA A 87 -1.84 3.01 3.70
CA ALA A 87 -2.73 2.59 4.79
C ALA A 87 -3.46 3.81 5.40
N VAL A 88 -2.72 4.89 5.68
CA VAL A 88 -3.31 6.14 6.21
C VAL A 88 -4.30 6.75 5.23
N GLN A 89 -3.98 6.77 3.93
CA GLN A 89 -4.90 7.21 2.88
C GLN A 89 -6.23 6.47 2.97
N LYS A 90 -6.19 5.13 3.02
CA LYS A 90 -7.38 4.28 3.11
C LYS A 90 -8.20 4.57 4.38
N ASP A 91 -7.54 4.65 5.52
CA ASP A 91 -8.19 4.88 6.81
C ASP A 91 -8.89 6.24 6.85
N LEU A 92 -8.28 7.27 6.25
CA LEU A 92 -8.87 8.60 6.20
C LEU A 92 -9.91 8.80 5.10
N ALA A 93 -10.00 7.90 4.10
CA ALA A 93 -10.94 8.06 2.98
C ALA A 93 -12.40 8.16 3.45
N GLY A 94 -12.77 7.43 4.51
CA GLY A 94 -14.11 7.44 5.09
C GLY A 94 -14.31 8.47 6.22
N VAL A 95 -13.27 9.21 6.62
CA VAL A 95 -13.32 10.10 7.80
C VAL A 95 -12.98 11.54 7.44
N ILE A 96 -11.92 11.76 6.66
CA ILE A 96 -11.45 13.07 6.18
C ILE A 96 -11.00 12.93 4.71
N PRO A 97 -11.94 12.89 3.75
CA PRO A 97 -11.65 12.60 2.35
C PRO A 97 -10.62 13.56 1.73
N GLU A 98 -10.64 14.83 2.12
CA GLU A 98 -9.73 15.83 1.55
C GLU A 98 -8.28 15.63 2.00
N VAL A 99 -8.06 15.06 3.19
CA VAL A 99 -6.71 14.70 3.66
C VAL A 99 -6.28 13.38 3.02
N SER A 100 -7.20 12.42 2.89
CA SER A 100 -6.94 11.17 2.18
C SER A 100 -6.44 11.45 0.75
N TYR A 101 -7.08 12.37 0.04
CA TYR A 101 -6.65 12.78 -1.31
C TYR A 101 -5.22 13.32 -1.33
N GLU A 102 -4.87 14.26 -0.45
CA GLU A 102 -3.52 14.83 -0.36
C GLU A 102 -2.46 13.76 -0.05
N ILE A 103 -2.76 12.84 0.86
CA ILE A 103 -1.87 11.71 1.18
C ILE A 103 -1.73 10.77 -0.02
N GLY A 104 -2.77 10.60 -0.82
CA GLY A 104 -2.72 9.86 -2.08
C GLY A 104 -1.70 10.44 -3.04
N VAL A 105 -1.73 11.76 -3.27
CA VAL A 105 -0.75 12.47 -4.12
C VAL A 105 0.68 12.25 -3.61
N ILE A 106 0.90 12.37 -2.29
CA ILE A 106 2.23 12.13 -1.70
C ILE A 106 2.65 10.66 -1.84
N SER A 107 1.71 9.73 -1.66
CA SER A 107 1.96 8.28 -1.77
C SER A 107 2.37 7.90 -3.19
N ASP A 108 1.74 8.49 -4.20
CA ASP A 108 2.06 8.25 -5.61
C ASP A 108 3.46 8.80 -5.95
N GLU A 109 3.81 9.96 -5.41
CA GLU A 109 5.12 10.59 -5.64
C GLU A 109 6.25 9.79 -5.00
N ILE A 110 6.06 9.29 -3.78
CA ILE A 110 6.99 8.36 -3.14
C ILE A 110 7.04 7.02 -3.88
N GLY A 111 5.91 6.54 -4.41
CA GLY A 111 5.83 5.35 -5.23
C GLY A 111 6.69 5.45 -6.50
N LYS A 112 6.60 6.58 -7.23
CA LYS A 112 7.44 6.86 -8.41
C LYS A 112 8.92 6.83 -8.05
N MET A 113 9.30 7.49 -6.95
CA MET A 113 10.69 7.49 -6.47
C MET A 113 11.19 6.07 -6.17
N VAL A 114 10.37 5.22 -5.55
CA VAL A 114 10.72 3.82 -5.30
C VAL A 114 10.98 3.06 -6.60
N VAL A 115 10.16 3.28 -7.64
CA VAL A 115 10.35 2.67 -8.97
C VAL A 115 11.63 3.17 -9.62
N GLU A 116 11.84 4.49 -9.68
CA GLU A 116 13.04 5.10 -10.26
C GLU A 116 14.33 4.59 -9.61
N VAL A 117 14.36 4.46 -8.28
CA VAL A 117 15.54 3.91 -7.62
C VAL A 117 15.66 2.40 -7.81
N GLY A 118 14.54 1.66 -7.87
CA GLY A 118 14.54 0.24 -8.22
C GLY A 118 15.20 -0.01 -9.58
N GLU A 119 14.83 0.77 -10.58
CA GLU A 119 15.42 0.72 -11.93
C GLU A 119 16.91 1.09 -11.92
N ALA A 120 17.30 2.17 -11.23
CA ALA A 120 18.69 2.62 -11.17
C ALA A 120 19.63 1.65 -10.44
N THR A 121 19.11 0.89 -9.47
CA THR A 121 19.91 -0.02 -8.62
C THR A 121 19.81 -1.48 -9.05
N GLY A 122 18.97 -1.80 -10.04
CA GLY A 122 18.65 -3.18 -10.42
C GLY A 122 17.91 -3.95 -9.32
N MET A 123 17.35 -3.25 -8.33
CA MET A 123 16.61 -3.86 -7.23
C MET A 123 15.20 -4.19 -7.72
N VAL A 124 14.85 -5.48 -7.71
CA VAL A 124 13.49 -5.91 -8.01
C VAL A 124 12.59 -5.43 -6.88
N VAL A 125 11.87 -4.34 -7.11
CA VAL A 125 10.79 -3.91 -6.23
C VAL A 125 9.60 -4.80 -6.54
N ASP A 126 9.28 -5.71 -5.62
CA ASP A 126 8.07 -6.51 -5.71
C ASP A 126 6.86 -5.60 -5.48
N MET A 127 6.34 -5.05 -6.57
CA MET A 127 5.08 -4.34 -6.56
C MET A 127 3.96 -5.37 -6.58
N GLU A 128 3.34 -5.60 -5.43
CA GLU A 128 2.12 -6.40 -5.37
C GLU A 128 1.06 -5.83 -6.33
N ALA A 129 0.55 -6.70 -7.19
CA ALA A 129 -0.57 -6.37 -8.05
C ALA A 129 -1.76 -5.90 -7.20
N ALA A 130 -2.31 -4.75 -7.56
CA ALA A 130 -3.29 -4.04 -6.74
C ALA A 130 -4.65 -4.76 -6.58
N SER A 131 -4.93 -5.76 -7.42
CA SER A 131 -6.17 -6.55 -7.38
C SER A 131 -5.93 -8.00 -7.80
N GLU A 132 -6.83 -8.89 -7.41
CA GLU A 132 -6.83 -10.30 -7.86
C GLU A 132 -6.96 -10.43 -9.38
N GLU A 133 -7.71 -9.53 -10.04
CA GLU A 133 -7.80 -9.50 -11.50
C GLU A 133 -6.45 -9.12 -12.13
N ALA A 134 -5.75 -8.14 -11.56
CA ALA A 134 -4.41 -7.79 -12.02
C ALA A 134 -3.41 -8.94 -11.84
N LYS A 135 -3.54 -9.74 -10.76
CA LYS A 135 -2.73 -10.95 -10.57
C LYS A 135 -3.00 -11.98 -11.67
N LYS A 136 -4.27 -12.26 -11.98
CA LYS A 136 -4.63 -13.19 -13.06
C LYS A 136 -4.09 -12.74 -14.42
N ILE A 137 -4.21 -11.46 -14.74
CA ILE A 137 -3.66 -10.92 -16.00
C ILE A 137 -2.13 -11.10 -16.05
N LEU A 138 -1.42 -10.89 -14.94
CA LEU A 138 0.02 -11.12 -14.86
C LEU A 138 0.39 -12.60 -15.01
N GLU A 139 -0.40 -13.51 -14.42
CA GLU A 139 -0.23 -14.95 -14.60
C GLU A 139 -0.44 -15.38 -16.05
N GLU A 140 -1.51 -14.90 -16.70
CA GLU A 140 -1.77 -15.15 -18.12
C GLU A 140 -0.65 -14.60 -19.02
N ALA A 141 -0.21 -13.37 -18.76
CA ALA A 141 0.88 -12.75 -19.51
C ALA A 141 2.20 -13.51 -19.34
N SER A 142 2.48 -13.99 -18.13
CA SER A 142 3.68 -14.79 -17.83
C SER A 142 3.63 -16.12 -18.59
N ALA A 143 2.49 -16.82 -18.59
CA ALA A 143 2.33 -18.07 -19.32
C ALA A 143 2.54 -17.89 -20.84
N VAL A 144 2.02 -16.80 -21.42
CA VAL A 144 2.23 -16.47 -22.83
C VAL A 144 3.71 -16.13 -23.11
N ALA A 145 4.37 -15.40 -22.20
CA ALA A 145 5.79 -15.07 -22.34
C ALA A 145 6.68 -16.32 -22.31
N GLU A 146 6.41 -17.25 -21.38
CA GLU A 146 7.10 -18.54 -21.29
C GLU A 146 6.92 -19.37 -22.58
N GLN A 147 5.69 -19.45 -23.09
CA GLN A 147 5.42 -20.15 -24.34
C GLN A 147 6.21 -19.55 -25.51
N ARG A 148 6.21 -18.22 -25.66
CA ARG A 148 6.96 -17.53 -26.71
C ARG A 148 8.47 -17.69 -26.58
N LEU A 149 8.99 -17.73 -25.34
CA LEU A 149 10.40 -17.98 -25.10
C LEU A 149 10.76 -19.42 -25.50
N LYS A 150 9.90 -20.38 -25.20
CA LYS A 150 10.08 -21.80 -25.56
C LYS A 150 10.02 -22.03 -27.08
N GLU A 151 9.15 -21.32 -27.79
CA GLU A 151 9.07 -21.34 -29.26
C GLU A 151 10.27 -20.67 -29.95
N LYS A 152 10.93 -19.73 -29.26
CA LYS A 152 12.13 -19.03 -29.76
C LYS A 152 13.44 -19.69 -29.33
N LEU A 153 13.40 -20.73 -28.51
CA LEU A 153 14.60 -21.50 -28.20
C LEU A 153 15.00 -22.28 -29.47
N PRO A 154 16.21 -22.06 -30.01
CA PRO A 154 16.66 -22.81 -31.19
C PRO A 154 16.75 -24.29 -30.86
N GLU A 155 16.34 -25.14 -31.81
CA GLU A 155 16.64 -26.58 -31.71
C GLU A 155 18.15 -26.76 -31.66
N LEU A 156 18.63 -27.48 -30.64
CA LEU A 156 20.03 -27.86 -30.53
C LEU A 156 20.42 -28.58 -31.83
N PRO A 157 21.51 -28.17 -32.52
CA PRO A 157 21.89 -28.78 -33.78
C PRO A 157 22.11 -30.28 -33.55
N THR A 158 21.34 -31.09 -34.28
CA THR A 158 21.54 -32.54 -34.34
C THR A 158 22.90 -32.79 -34.94
N ILE A 159 23.84 -33.22 -34.10
CA ILE A 159 25.18 -33.63 -34.52
C ILE A 159 24.98 -34.86 -35.44
N PRO A 160 25.38 -34.81 -36.72
CA PRO A 160 25.28 -35.97 -37.59
C PRO A 160 26.20 -37.06 -37.06
N THR A 161 25.65 -38.26 -36.83
CA THR A 161 26.48 -39.44 -36.56
C THR A 161 27.32 -39.76 -37.80
N PRO A 162 28.64 -39.90 -37.67
CA PRO A 162 29.50 -40.13 -38.82
C PRO A 162 29.23 -41.51 -39.44
N ASP A 163 28.89 -41.51 -40.73
CA ASP A 163 28.82 -42.70 -41.57
C ASP A 163 30.16 -43.44 -41.57
N THR A 164 30.13 -44.66 -41.05
CA THR A 164 31.27 -45.58 -41.09
C THR A 164 31.14 -46.43 -42.35
N SER A 165 31.68 -45.94 -43.47
CA SER A 165 31.90 -46.76 -44.65
C SER A 165 33.35 -46.60 -45.12
N THR A 166 34.20 -47.48 -44.63
CA THR A 166 35.54 -47.76 -45.14
C THR A 166 35.44 -48.66 -46.38
N PRO A 167 36.10 -48.34 -47.51
CA PRO A 167 36.44 -49.33 -48.52
C PRO A 167 37.85 -49.85 -48.28
N THR A 168 37.95 -51.17 -48.20
CA THR A 168 39.16 -52.00 -48.07
C THR A 168 40.10 -51.82 -49.27
N PRO A 169 41.44 -51.79 -49.12
CA PRO A 169 42.36 -51.83 -50.25
C PRO A 169 42.64 -53.28 -50.66
N GLY A 170 42.48 -53.60 -51.95
CA GLY A 170 42.76 -54.93 -52.50
C GLY A 170 43.36 -54.88 -53.90
N HIS A 171 44.61 -55.38 -53.96
CA HIS A 171 45.44 -55.81 -55.10
C HIS A 171 46.11 -54.79 -56.02
#